data_AF-A0A356NX02-F1
#
_entry.id   AF-A0A356NX02-F1
#
_cell.length_a   1.000
_cell.length_b   1.000
_cell.length_c   1.000
_cell.angle_alpha   90.00
_cell.angle_beta   90.00
_cell.angle_gamma   90.00
#
_symmetry.space_group_name_H-M   'P 1'
#
loop_
_entity.id
_entity.type
_entity.pdbx_description
1 polymer ?
#
loop_
_entity_poly.entity_id
_entity_poly.type
_entity_poly.pdbx_seq_one_letter_code
_entity_poly.pdbx_strand_id
1 'polypeptide(L)' 'EPFGGEAAGTGGGADPMAFPFDWHQSLIADFADSVRDGRDPRVTGAMALDVHRLIAALEQSSRDGRRIELETMT' A
#
# COMPACT_ATOMS: atom_id res chain seq x y z
N GLU A 1 18.23 21.33 -10.22
CA GLU A 1 17.68 19.96 -10.23
C GLU A 1 16.17 19.98 -10.43
N PRO A 2 15.63 19.52 -11.56
CA PRO A 2 14.20 19.32 -11.69
C PRO A 2 13.81 18.03 -10.97
N PHE A 3 13.00 18.14 -9.93
CA PHE A 3 12.32 16.99 -9.33
C PHE A 3 11.12 16.63 -10.21
N GLY A 4 11.11 15.43 -10.80
CA GLY A 4 9.92 14.86 -11.47
C GLY A 4 10.09 14.47 -12.94
N GLY A 5 11.20 13.80 -13.30
CA GLY A 5 11.56 13.47 -14.68
C GLY A 5 11.45 12.00 -15.09
N GLU A 6 10.74 11.15 -14.35
CA GLU A 6 10.47 9.77 -14.79
C GLU A 6 9.00 9.65 -15.19
N ALA A 7 8.70 8.88 -16.24
CA ALA A 7 7.35 8.45 -16.57
C ALA A 7 6.81 7.64 -15.39
N ALA A 8 6.23 8.33 -14.43
CA ALA A 8 5.73 7.74 -13.22
C ALA A 8 4.49 6.95 -13.61
N GLY A 9 4.61 5.61 -13.67
CA GLY A 9 3.47 4.70 -13.61
C GLY A 9 2.72 4.82 -12.26
N THR A 10 3.17 5.70 -11.38
CA THR A 10 2.41 6.13 -10.21
C THR A 10 1.53 7.31 -10.66
N GLY A 11 0.21 7.22 -10.48
CA GLY A 11 -0.76 8.28 -10.84
C GLY A 11 -0.64 9.60 -10.04
N GLY A 12 0.58 9.99 -9.67
CA GLY A 12 0.95 11.26 -9.03
C GLY A 12 1.63 12.24 -10.00
N GLY A 13 1.39 12.10 -11.32
CA GLY A 13 1.88 13.03 -12.35
C GLY A 13 0.84 14.08 -12.75
N ALA A 14 1.27 15.09 -13.51
CA ALA A 14 0.44 16.21 -14.02
C ALA A 14 -0.73 15.80 -14.94
N ASP A 15 -0.86 14.51 -15.25
CA ASP A 15 -1.94 13.95 -16.06
C ASP A 15 -2.93 13.17 -15.15
N PRO A 16 -4.13 13.71 -14.89
CA PRO A 16 -5.18 13.04 -14.14
C PRO A 16 -5.66 11.71 -14.75
N MET A 17 -5.27 11.39 -15.99
CA MET A 17 -5.59 10.13 -16.66
C MET A 17 -4.45 9.11 -16.61
N ALA A 18 -3.29 9.46 -16.06
CA ALA A 18 -2.14 8.56 -15.93
C ALA A 18 -2.26 7.60 -14.72
N PHE A 19 -3.47 7.11 -14.42
CA PHE A 19 -3.70 6.06 -13.43
C PHE A 19 -3.68 4.69 -14.13
N PRO A 20 -2.58 3.94 -14.09
CA PRO A 20 -2.57 2.63 -14.71
C PRO A 20 -3.36 1.62 -13.86
N PHE A 21 -4.03 0.70 -14.54
CA PHE A 21 -4.85 -0.34 -13.90
C PHE A 21 -4.09 -1.65 -13.66
N ASP A 22 -2.88 -1.77 -14.23
CA ASP A 22 -2.02 -2.95 -14.22
C ASP A 22 -1.67 -3.42 -12.81
N TRP A 23 -1.54 -2.51 -11.85
CA TRP A 23 -1.30 -2.86 -10.43
C TRP A 23 -2.49 -3.57 -9.80
N HIS A 24 -3.71 -3.09 -10.08
CA HIS A 24 -4.94 -3.74 -9.62
C HIS A 24 -5.09 -5.11 -10.29
N GLN A 25 -4.85 -5.18 -11.60
CA GLN A 25 -4.83 -6.43 -12.34
C GLN A 25 -3.82 -7.43 -11.76
N SER A 26 -2.59 -6.99 -11.45
CA SER A 26 -1.54 -7.82 -10.85
C SER A 26 -1.95 -8.40 -9.50
N LEU A 27 -2.60 -7.61 -8.64
CA LEU A 27 -3.10 -8.08 -7.35
C LEU A 27 -4.20 -9.14 -7.49
N ILE A 28 -5.14 -8.93 -8.41
CA ILE A 28 -6.22 -9.89 -8.68
C ILE A 28 -5.67 -11.19 -9.26
N ALA A 29 -4.69 -11.10 -10.17
CA ALA A 29 -4.04 -12.27 -10.76
C ALA A 29 -3.31 -13.11 -9.69
N ASP A 30 -2.49 -12.48 -8.85
CA ASP A 30 -1.80 -13.18 -7.76
C ASP A 30 -2.77 -13.82 -6.76
N PHE A 31 -3.87 -13.14 -6.42
CA PHE A 31 -4.90 -13.73 -5.58
C PHE A 31 -5.50 -14.98 -6.22
N ALA A 32 -5.88 -14.93 -7.50
CA ALA A 32 -6.44 -16.07 -8.20
C ALA A 32 -5.46 -17.26 -8.27
N ASP A 33 -4.17 -16.98 -8.48
CA ASP A 33 -3.13 -18.02 -8.48
C ASP A 33 -2.89 -18.59 -7.08
N SER A 34 -2.90 -17.75 -6.04
CA SER A 34 -2.75 -18.22 -4.65
C SER A 34 -3.81 -19.24 -4.25
N VAL A 35 -5.06 -19.03 -4.69
CA VAL A 35 -6.19 -19.95 -4.47
C VAL A 35 -6.01 -21.26 -5.23
N ARG A 36 -5.50 -21.21 -6.47
CA ARG A 36 -5.25 -22.42 -7.28
C ARG A 36 -4.12 -23.27 -6.71
N ASP A 37 -3.05 -22.61 -6.26
CA ASP A 37 -1.83 -23.26 -5.80
C ASP A 37 -1.89 -23.64 -4.31
N GLY A 38 -2.89 -23.16 -3.57
CA GLY A 38 -3.00 -23.40 -2.12
C GLY A 38 -1.89 -22.73 -1.31
N ARG A 39 -1.40 -21.58 -1.78
CA ARG A 39 -0.36 -20.77 -1.13
C ARG A 39 -0.94 -19.45 -0.61
N ASP A 40 -0.17 -18.75 0.22
CA ASP A 40 -0.51 -17.38 0.57
C ASP A 40 -0.41 -16.44 -0.64
N PRO A 41 -1.32 -15.44 -0.76
CA PRO A 41 -1.16 -14.35 -1.71
C PRO A 41 0.01 -13.45 -1.30
N ARG A 42 0.51 -12.65 -2.23
CA ARG A 42 1.59 -11.66 -2.04
C ARG A 42 1.30 -10.68 -0.90
N VAL A 43 0.01 -10.39 -0.64
CA VAL A 43 -0.43 -9.58 0.49
C VAL A 43 -1.51 -10.33 1.24
N THR A 44 -1.21 -10.76 2.46
CA THR A 44 -2.17 -11.46 3.33
C THR A 44 -3.06 -10.46 4.08
N GLY A 45 -4.18 -10.95 4.63
CA GLY A 45 -5.03 -10.15 5.50
C GLY A 45 -4.31 -9.64 6.76
N ALA A 46 -3.38 -10.43 7.31
CA ALA A 46 -2.57 -10.01 8.45
C ALA A 46 -1.65 -8.83 8.10
N MET A 47 -0.98 -8.89 6.94
CA MET A 47 -0.14 -7.77 6.46
C MET A 47 -0.96 -6.49 6.22
N ALA A 48 -2.20 -6.60 5.76
CA ALA A 48 -3.07 -5.44 5.55
C ALA A 48 -3.36 -4.68 6.87
N LEU A 49 -3.38 -5.38 8.01
CA LEU A 49 -3.60 -4.75 9.32
C LEU A 49 -2.44 -3.84 9.73
N ASP A 50 -1.23 -4.05 9.24
CA ASP A 50 -0.08 -3.19 9.59
C ASP A 50 -0.25 -1.77 9.05
N VAL A 51 -0.82 -1.64 7.86
CA VAL A 51 -1.16 -0.33 7.28
C VAL A 51 -2.25 0.35 8.12
N HIS A 52 -3.28 -0.39 8.54
CA HIS A 52 -4.32 0.16 9.42
C HIS A 52 -3.77 0.63 10.77
N ARG A 53 -2.85 -0.13 11.37
CA ARG A 53 -2.17 0.26 12.63
C ARG A 53 -1.35 1.52 12.45
N LEU A 54 -0.61 1.63 11.34
CA LEU A 54 0.14 2.83 11.02
C LEU A 54 -0.78 4.05 10.90
N ILE A 55 -1.89 3.93 10.16
CA ILE A 55 -2.87 5.01 10.01
C ILE A 55 -3.43 5.42 11.37
N ALA A 56 -3.84 4.46 12.20
CA ALA A 56 -4.36 4.73 13.54
C ALA A 56 -3.32 5.45 14.43
N ALA A 57 -2.04 5.05 14.35
CA ALA A 57 -0.96 5.69 15.10
C ALA A 57 -0.66 7.10 14.59
N LEU A 58 -0.75 7.36 13.29
CA LEU A 58 -0.63 8.70 12.72
C LEU A 58 -1.76 9.62 13.18
N GLU A 59 -3.00 9.13 13.14
CA GLU A 59 -4.14 9.88 13.70
C GLU A 59 -3.95 10.19 15.18
N GLN A 60 -3.48 9.21 15.96
CA GLN A 60 -3.24 9.40 17.39
C GLN A 60 -2.09 10.38 17.65
N SER A 61 -1.01 10.30 16.87
CA SER A 61 0.12 11.22 16.95
C SER A 61 -0.30 12.66 16.67
N SER A 62 -1.17 12.86 15.67
CA SER A 62 -1.74 14.16 15.32
C SER A 62 -2.58 14.75 16.47
N ARG A 63 -3.42 13.92 17.10
CA ARG A 63 -4.25 14.34 18.25
C ARG A 63 -3.42 14.68 19.49
N ASP A 64 -2.39 13.90 19.79
CA ASP A 64 -1.60 14.04 21.02
C ASP A 64 -0.42 15.00 20.88
N GLY A 65 -0.03 15.37 19.66
CA GLY A 65 1.15 16.19 19.40
C GLY A 65 2.47 15.52 19.81
N ARG A 66 2.52 14.18 19.84
CA ARG A 66 3.71 13.39 20.23
C ARG A 66 3.88 12.16 19.36
N ARG A 67 5.08 11.59 19.39
CA ARG A 67 5.38 10.31 18.74
C ARG A 67 4.61 9.16 19.40
N ILE A 68 4.01 8.30 18.57
CA ILE A 68 3.39 7.03 18.96
C ILE A 68 4.28 5.88 18.48
N GLU A 69 4.55 4.91 19.33
CA GLU A 69 5.25 3.68 18.94
C GLU A 69 4.27 2.69 18.30
N LEU A 70 4.74 1.99 17.28
CA LEU A 70 3.98 0.93 16.62
C LEU A 70 4.29 -0.40 17.28
N GLU A 71 3.26 -1.15 17.68
CA GLU A 71 3.41 -2.56 18.00
C GLU A 71 3.56 -3.35 16.69
N THR A 72 4.74 -3.96 16.48
CA THR A 72 4.97 -4.89 15.38
C THR A 72 4.45 -6.27 15.76
N MET A 73 3.65 -6.91 14.90
CA MET A 73 3.32 -8.33 15.07
C MET A 73 4.56 -9.19 14.78
N THR A 74 4.83 -10.16 15.67
CA THR A 74 5.78 -11.25 15.41
C THR A 74 5.20 -12.23 14.39
#